data_AF-A0A2E8SRT0-F1
#
_entry.id   AF-A0A2E8SRT0-F1
#
_cell.length_a   1.000
_cell.length_b   1.000
_cell.length_c   1.000
_cell.angle_alpha   90.00
_cell.angle_beta   90.00
_cell.angle_gamma   90.00
#
_symmetry.space_group_name_H-M   'P 1'
#
loop_
_entity.id
_entity.type
_entity.pdbx_description
1 polymer ?
#
loop_
_entity_poly.entity_id
_entity_poly.type
_entity_poly.pdbx_seq_one_letter_code
_entity_poly.pdbx_strand_id
1 'polypeptide(L)'
;MANIHKSHTQLCDTHSGKKNRYKQRQDRRMTETFYSQWRSAGTIPCVRDVGPGPPPERLLQALWQRQRLQRQALRTLDGRSLRVLHPGFWNHEAGPDFRDAVIQIANEAPISGAVEVDTVGADWRAHGHATNPAFTEVILHVIWNGRTDTALPTLLLEPYLDAPWAELVEELVGHTQLPAEFAGQCRAPLAALPTAEQNELLDQAAMVRLRTKAMMMERRARRHGWDAALWHGLFRALGYKHNVWPMQHLAEQLPLLQALGATDATGWQARLLGTAGLLTDNLRGQTDAAQEWLQTLWHHWWREREALEMITLPGTAWRLGGLRPANHPIRRLVLLAHWLARGDLVARLENWLPIDCSRTQLGVTLGERLIVRPTSFWEWHWTFRSQRQKRRCSLLGTARITDLAVNAILPWFHARCQAGRNQSELERVEARYQQWPCAQDNAVLKLARQRLFGEPRRLQGAAQQQGVLQIVRDFCDHALATCEDCSFPDLVQSWPDQRGGNSES
;
A
#
# COMPACT_ATOMS: atom_id res chain seq x y z
N MET A 1 -40.20 42.90 -53.47
CA MET A 1 -40.94 42.94 -54.74
C MET A 1 -41.50 41.56 -54.99
N ALA A 2 -42.84 41.45 -55.03
CA ALA A 2 -43.67 40.47 -55.75
C ALA A 2 -43.15 39.01 -55.86
N ASN A 3 -43.83 37.97 -55.38
CA ASN A 3 -45.24 37.67 -55.62
C ASN A 3 -45.68 36.43 -54.77
N ILE A 4 -46.79 36.50 -54.00
CA ILE A 4 -48.18 36.11 -54.37
C ILE A 4 -48.37 34.59 -54.20
N HIS A 5 -49.08 34.07 -53.18
CA HIS A 5 -50.54 33.94 -52.93
C HIS A 5 -50.79 32.45 -52.63
N LYS A 6 -51.77 31.94 -51.86
CA LYS A 6 -53.11 32.31 -51.36
C LYS A 6 -53.37 31.34 -50.17
N SER A 7 -53.77 31.75 -48.96
CA SER A 7 -55.15 31.93 -48.46
C SER A 7 -56.10 30.76 -48.83
N HIS A 8 -56.83 30.11 -47.91
CA HIS A 8 -57.92 30.67 -47.10
C HIS A 8 -58.45 29.63 -46.05
N THR A 9 -58.85 30.13 -44.87
CA THR A 9 -60.07 29.86 -44.03
C THR A 9 -60.80 28.49 -44.11
N GLN A 10 -61.43 27.93 -43.07
CA GLN A 10 -62.28 28.52 -42.02
C GLN A 10 -62.67 27.45 -40.97
N LEU A 11 -63.20 27.95 -39.84
CA LEU A 11 -63.76 27.26 -38.67
C LEU A 11 -64.91 26.27 -38.95
N CYS A 12 -65.11 25.28 -38.06
CA CYS A 12 -66.33 25.14 -37.23
C CYS A 12 -66.34 23.86 -36.35
N ASP A 13 -66.68 24.09 -35.08
CA ASP A 13 -67.41 23.30 -34.08
C ASP A 13 -67.77 21.82 -34.31
N THR A 14 -67.57 20.98 -33.27
CA THR A 14 -68.63 20.49 -32.36
C THR A 14 -68.19 19.27 -31.53
N HIS A 15 -68.82 19.14 -30.36
CA HIS A 15 -68.69 18.11 -29.32
C HIS A 15 -68.82 16.65 -29.78
N SER A 16 -68.13 15.74 -29.07
CA SER A 16 -68.75 14.79 -28.10
C SER A 16 -68.00 13.45 -28.00
N GLY A 17 -68.12 12.79 -26.85
CA GLY A 17 -68.22 11.33 -26.83
C GLY A 17 -66.97 10.53 -26.43
N LYS A 18 -66.79 10.36 -25.12
CA LYS A 18 -66.10 9.18 -24.55
C LYS A 18 -66.78 7.88 -25.04
N LYS A 19 -66.02 6.92 -25.56
CA LYS A 19 -65.87 5.53 -25.04
C LYS A 19 -65.30 4.55 -26.08
N ASN A 20 -64.27 3.82 -25.64
CA ASN A 20 -63.98 2.40 -25.87
C ASN A 20 -63.67 1.88 -27.30
N ARG A 21 -62.40 1.49 -27.49
CA ARG A 21 -61.89 0.12 -27.71
C ARG A 21 -60.64 0.21 -28.59
N TYR A 22 -59.50 -0.28 -28.12
CA TYR A 22 -58.56 -1.00 -28.98
C TYR A 22 -57.66 -1.90 -28.12
N LYS A 23 -57.98 -3.20 -28.13
CA LYS A 23 -56.98 -4.27 -28.00
C LYS A 23 -56.27 -4.32 -29.35
N GLN A 24 -54.96 -4.12 -29.38
CA GLN A 24 -54.10 -4.88 -30.29
C GLN A 24 -52.66 -4.87 -29.78
N ARG A 25 -52.13 -6.09 -29.69
CA ARG A 25 -50.74 -6.46 -29.45
C ARG A 25 -49.81 -5.66 -30.37
N GLN A 26 -48.72 -5.13 -29.82
CA GLN A 26 -47.48 -5.05 -30.56
C GLN A 26 -46.31 -5.38 -29.64
N ASP A 27 -45.89 -6.62 -29.80
CA ASP A 27 -44.59 -7.18 -29.50
C ASP A 27 -43.51 -6.27 -30.11
N ARG A 28 -42.95 -5.36 -29.30
CA ARG A 28 -41.77 -4.57 -29.67
C ARG A 28 -40.55 -5.38 -29.28
N ARG A 29 -40.15 -6.29 -30.18
CA ARG A 29 -38.75 -6.75 -30.28
C ARG A 29 -37.88 -5.50 -30.24
N MET A 30 -37.09 -5.35 -29.18
CA MET A 30 -35.93 -4.46 -29.22
C MET A 30 -35.08 -4.94 -30.38
N THR A 31 -35.09 -4.18 -31.48
CA THR A 31 -34.13 -4.35 -32.56
C THR A 31 -32.74 -4.24 -31.96
N GLU A 32 -32.01 -5.35 -31.95
CA GLU A 32 -30.59 -5.38 -31.64
C GLU A 32 -29.88 -4.31 -32.47
N THR A 33 -29.23 -3.39 -31.78
CA THR A 33 -28.39 -2.39 -32.43
C THR A 33 -27.07 -3.02 -32.85
N PHE A 34 -26.40 -2.45 -33.85
CA PHE A 34 -25.04 -2.83 -34.20
C PHE A 34 -24.11 -2.81 -32.98
N TYR A 35 -24.34 -1.87 -32.06
CA TYR A 35 -23.59 -1.77 -30.81
C TYR A 35 -23.89 -2.92 -29.83
N SER A 36 -25.14 -3.39 -29.72
CA SER A 36 -25.43 -4.59 -28.91
C SER A 36 -24.81 -5.84 -29.51
N GLN A 37 -24.76 -5.96 -30.83
CA GLN A 37 -24.07 -7.07 -31.52
C GLN A 37 -22.55 -7.00 -31.34
N TRP A 38 -21.96 -5.79 -31.36
CA TRP A 38 -20.53 -5.59 -31.08
C TRP A 38 -20.20 -5.78 -29.60
N ARG A 39 -21.10 -5.45 -28.67
CA ARG A 39 -20.92 -5.78 -27.25
C ARG A 39 -20.90 -7.30 -27.05
N SER A 40 -21.79 -8.04 -27.72
CA SER A 40 -21.80 -9.50 -27.70
C SER A 40 -20.55 -10.13 -28.36
N ALA A 41 -20.00 -9.48 -29.38
CA ALA A 41 -18.80 -9.94 -30.09
C ALA A 41 -17.48 -9.47 -29.44
N GLY A 42 -17.52 -8.39 -28.65
CA GLY A 42 -16.40 -7.72 -28.02
C GLY A 42 -16.32 -7.92 -26.51
N THR A 43 -17.22 -8.72 -25.92
CA THR A 43 -17.03 -9.25 -24.58
C THR A 43 -15.71 -10.03 -24.54
N ILE A 44 -14.81 -9.56 -23.69
CA ILE A 44 -13.70 -10.33 -23.11
C ILE A 44 -14.21 -11.76 -22.86
N PRO A 45 -13.42 -12.84 -23.03
CA PRO A 45 -13.85 -14.19 -22.67
C PRO A 45 -14.09 -14.34 -21.16
N CYS A 46 -15.18 -13.78 -20.67
CA CYS A 46 -15.95 -14.11 -19.49
C CYS A 46 -17.40 -13.98 -20.00
N VAL A 47 -18.09 -15.03 -20.39
CA VAL A 47 -18.47 -16.20 -19.64
C VAL A 47 -18.66 -17.26 -20.71
N ARG A 48 -17.70 -18.17 -20.87
CA ARG A 48 -18.08 -19.50 -21.37
C ARG A 48 -18.84 -20.14 -20.23
N ASP A 49 -19.95 -20.82 -20.54
CA ASP A 49 -20.69 -21.67 -19.62
C ASP A 49 -19.75 -22.21 -18.55
N VAL A 50 -19.95 -21.75 -17.31
CA VAL A 50 -19.22 -22.29 -16.16
C VAL A 50 -19.58 -23.77 -16.16
N GLY A 51 -18.64 -24.60 -16.59
CA GLY A 51 -18.76 -26.05 -16.39
C GLY A 51 -19.01 -26.33 -14.91
N PRO A 52 -19.36 -27.56 -14.51
CA PRO A 52 -19.79 -27.89 -13.15
C PRO A 52 -18.74 -27.72 -12.03
N GLY A 53 -17.64 -26.99 -12.28
CA GLY A 53 -16.58 -26.71 -11.31
C GLY A 53 -16.80 -25.43 -10.49
N PRO A 54 -16.07 -25.28 -9.37
CA PRO A 54 -16.17 -24.12 -8.50
C PRO A 54 -15.72 -22.83 -9.21
N PRO A 55 -16.26 -21.66 -8.81
CA PRO A 55 -15.77 -20.37 -9.28
C PRO A 55 -14.28 -20.15 -9.00
N PRO A 56 -13.61 -19.29 -9.78
CA PRO A 56 -12.27 -18.82 -9.46
C PRO A 56 -12.20 -18.20 -8.06
N GLU A 57 -11.17 -18.56 -7.29
CA GLU A 57 -10.89 -18.10 -5.92
C GLU A 57 -11.03 -16.58 -5.75
N ARG A 58 -10.51 -15.80 -6.72
CA ARG A 58 -10.60 -14.33 -6.71
C ARG A 58 -12.03 -13.80 -6.65
N LEU A 59 -12.99 -14.49 -7.26
CA LEU A 59 -14.40 -14.10 -7.17
C LEU A 59 -14.98 -14.47 -5.81
N LEU A 60 -14.56 -15.58 -5.20
CA LEU A 60 -14.95 -15.96 -3.84
C LEU A 60 -14.42 -14.96 -2.81
N GLN A 61 -13.16 -14.54 -2.96
CA GLN A 61 -12.57 -13.48 -2.14
C GLN A 61 -13.34 -12.16 -2.29
N ALA A 62 -13.72 -11.78 -3.52
CA ALA A 62 -14.52 -10.58 -3.75
C ALA A 62 -15.93 -10.71 -3.13
N LEU A 63 -16.57 -11.88 -3.25
CA LEU A 63 -17.86 -12.19 -2.63
C LEU A 63 -17.78 -12.05 -1.11
N TRP A 64 -16.74 -12.64 -0.50
CA TRP A 64 -16.46 -12.53 0.93
C TRP A 64 -16.21 -11.08 1.34
N GLN A 65 -15.35 -10.33 0.65
CA GLN A 65 -15.04 -8.94 0.99
C GLN A 65 -16.31 -8.07 1.01
N ARG A 66 -17.19 -8.28 0.03
CA ARG A 66 -18.44 -7.50 -0.11
C ARG A 66 -19.59 -8.04 0.74
N GLN A 67 -19.40 -9.20 1.36
CA GLN A 67 -20.41 -9.86 2.17
C GLN A 67 -21.76 -9.97 1.44
N ARG A 68 -21.72 -10.33 0.15
CA ARG A 68 -22.90 -10.57 -0.71
C ARG A 68 -23.56 -11.91 -0.38
N LEU A 69 -23.99 -11.99 0.88
CA LEU A 69 -24.44 -13.20 1.55
C LEU A 69 -25.69 -12.91 2.38
N GLN A 70 -26.49 -13.93 2.63
CA GLN A 70 -27.59 -13.93 3.59
C GLN A 70 -27.03 -13.95 5.02
N ARG A 71 -26.43 -12.83 5.45
CA ARG A 71 -25.60 -12.70 6.66
C ARG A 71 -26.24 -13.20 7.95
N GLN A 72 -27.57 -13.14 8.07
CA GLN A 72 -28.31 -13.59 9.25
C GLN A 72 -28.51 -15.12 9.30
N ALA A 73 -28.37 -15.81 8.16
CA ALA A 73 -28.59 -17.24 8.03
C ALA A 73 -27.29 -18.06 8.05
N LEU A 74 -26.12 -17.41 8.08
CA LEU A 74 -24.83 -18.08 7.98
C LEU A 74 -24.65 -19.12 9.09
N ARG A 75 -24.24 -20.32 8.68
CA ARG A 75 -23.80 -21.38 9.59
C ARG A 75 -22.51 -21.97 9.06
N THR A 76 -21.67 -22.37 10.01
CA THR A 76 -20.50 -23.18 9.72
C THR A 76 -20.93 -24.60 9.27
N LEU A 77 -20.00 -25.35 8.71
CA LEU A 77 -20.23 -26.70 8.15
C LEU A 77 -20.76 -27.68 9.19
N ASP A 78 -20.44 -27.49 10.47
CA ASP A 78 -20.96 -28.29 11.59
C ASP A 78 -22.32 -27.81 12.13
N GLY A 79 -22.92 -26.79 11.51
CA GLY A 79 -24.25 -26.28 11.83
C GLY A 79 -24.29 -25.13 12.85
N ARG A 80 -23.16 -24.75 13.46
CA ARG A 80 -23.11 -23.61 14.40
C ARG A 80 -23.37 -22.30 13.67
N SER A 81 -24.16 -21.41 14.27
CA SER A 81 -24.43 -20.07 13.71
C SER A 81 -23.14 -19.26 13.58
N LEU A 82 -23.03 -18.50 12.50
CA LEU A 82 -21.89 -17.63 12.23
C LEU A 82 -22.40 -16.20 12.00
N ARG A 83 -21.79 -15.22 12.66
CA ARG A 83 -22.02 -13.80 12.38
C ARG A 83 -20.70 -13.16 11.97
N VAL A 84 -20.69 -12.53 10.81
CA VAL A 84 -19.55 -11.73 10.35
C VAL A 84 -19.79 -10.29 10.78
N LEU A 85 -19.09 -9.88 11.85
CA LEU A 85 -19.12 -8.51 12.37
C LEU A 85 -18.23 -7.59 11.52
N HIS A 86 -17.11 -8.11 11.03
CA HIS A 86 -16.26 -7.47 10.02
C HIS A 86 -15.55 -8.54 9.16
N PRO A 87 -15.57 -8.47 7.82
CA PRO A 87 -15.00 -9.50 6.95
C PRO A 87 -13.46 -9.54 6.93
N GLY A 88 -12.83 -8.53 7.53
CA GLY A 88 -11.39 -8.31 7.51
C GLY A 88 -10.95 -7.45 6.33
N PHE A 89 -9.64 -7.24 6.24
CA PHE A 89 -9.00 -6.47 5.18
C PHE A 89 -8.29 -7.41 4.23
N TRP A 90 -8.57 -7.27 2.93
CA TRP A 90 -7.96 -8.11 1.89
C TRP A 90 -6.45 -7.94 1.89
N ASN A 91 -5.76 -9.04 2.15
CA ASN A 91 -4.32 -9.16 2.09
C ASN A 91 -3.89 -9.53 0.66
N HIS A 92 -3.15 -8.63 0.02
CA HIS A 92 -2.53 -8.88 -1.29
C HIS A 92 -1.05 -9.28 -1.18
N GLU A 93 -0.58 -9.55 0.03
CA GLU A 93 0.75 -10.09 0.32
C GLU A 93 0.63 -11.57 0.73
N ALA A 94 1.75 -12.29 0.82
CA ALA A 94 1.75 -13.67 1.28
C ALA A 94 1.15 -13.84 2.69
N GLY A 95 0.51 -14.98 2.93
CA GLY A 95 -0.29 -15.28 4.12
C GLY A 95 -1.77 -15.39 3.76
N PRO A 96 -2.66 -15.41 4.75
CA PRO A 96 -4.08 -15.63 4.51
C PRO A 96 -4.74 -14.47 3.77
N ASP A 97 -5.85 -14.75 3.10
CA ASP A 97 -6.55 -13.82 2.20
C ASP A 97 -7.10 -12.57 2.88
N PHE A 98 -7.61 -12.69 4.10
CA PHE A 98 -8.11 -11.56 4.88
C PHE A 98 -7.48 -11.55 6.27
N ARG A 99 -7.17 -10.36 6.76
CA ARG A 99 -6.65 -10.12 8.12
C ARG A 99 -7.60 -9.28 8.94
N ASP A 100 -7.55 -9.41 10.25
CA ASP A 100 -8.34 -8.62 11.20
C ASP A 100 -9.86 -8.74 10.93
N ALA A 101 -10.31 -9.91 10.50
CA ALA A 101 -11.72 -10.24 10.46
C ALA A 101 -12.24 -10.41 11.88
N VAL A 102 -13.48 -9.99 12.13
CA VAL A 102 -14.16 -10.13 13.42
C VAL A 102 -15.42 -10.94 13.18
N ILE A 103 -15.47 -12.13 13.78
CA ILE A 103 -16.60 -13.06 13.65
C ILE A 103 -17.07 -13.52 15.02
N GLN A 104 -18.30 -14.00 15.07
CA GLN A 104 -18.88 -14.65 16.23
C GLN A 104 -19.46 -16.00 15.82
N ILE A 105 -19.11 -17.06 16.53
CA ILE A 105 -19.62 -18.42 16.30
C ILE A 105 -20.50 -18.81 17.49
N ALA A 106 -21.65 -19.41 17.20
CA ALA A 106 -22.68 -19.73 18.21
C ALA A 106 -23.03 -18.49 19.06
N ASN A 107 -23.02 -18.64 20.39
CA ASN A 107 -23.25 -17.56 21.36
C ASN A 107 -21.97 -17.18 22.10
N GLU A 108 -20.79 -17.49 21.54
CA GLU A 108 -19.50 -17.17 22.15
C GLU A 108 -19.15 -15.69 21.98
N ALA A 109 -18.10 -15.22 22.67
CA ALA A 109 -17.59 -13.87 22.46
C ALA A 109 -17.04 -13.72 21.02
N PRO A 110 -17.14 -12.52 20.41
CA PRO A 110 -16.49 -12.26 19.13
C PRO A 110 -14.99 -12.51 19.20
N ILE A 111 -14.46 -13.09 18.13
CA ILE A 111 -13.02 -13.37 17.96
C ILE A 111 -12.49 -12.60 16.75
N SER A 112 -11.22 -12.20 16.83
CA SER A 112 -10.50 -11.52 15.75
C SER A 112 -9.41 -12.42 15.20
N GLY A 113 -9.22 -12.41 13.88
CA GLY A 113 -8.23 -13.26 13.23
C GLY A 113 -8.26 -13.16 11.71
N ALA A 114 -7.61 -14.11 11.04
CA ALA A 114 -7.56 -14.20 9.60
C ALA A 114 -8.66 -15.09 9.01
N VAL A 115 -8.99 -14.86 7.75
CA VAL A 115 -9.89 -15.73 6.97
C VAL A 115 -9.18 -16.17 5.72
N GLU A 116 -9.25 -17.46 5.43
CA GLU A 116 -8.74 -18.04 4.19
C GLU A 116 -9.88 -18.45 3.27
N VAL A 117 -9.78 -18.09 1.99
CA VAL A 117 -10.80 -18.39 0.98
C VAL A 117 -10.22 -19.30 -0.09
N ASP A 118 -10.64 -20.56 -0.08
CA ASP A 118 -10.24 -21.54 -1.10
C ASP A 118 -11.41 -21.88 -2.04
N THR A 119 -11.12 -22.48 -3.19
CA THR A 119 -12.19 -22.98 -4.06
C THR A 119 -12.86 -24.22 -3.47
N VAL A 120 -12.06 -25.13 -2.91
CA VAL A 120 -12.52 -26.37 -2.27
C VAL A 120 -11.75 -26.65 -0.98
N GLY A 121 -12.32 -27.46 -0.10
CA GLY A 121 -11.70 -27.78 1.20
C GLY A 121 -10.34 -28.47 1.13
N ALA A 122 -10.07 -29.21 0.04
CA ALA A 122 -8.80 -29.91 -0.15
C ALA A 122 -7.60 -28.96 -0.37
N ASP A 123 -7.86 -27.74 -0.85
CA ASP A 123 -6.82 -26.75 -1.17
C ASP A 123 -6.04 -26.34 0.09
N TRP A 124 -6.68 -26.35 1.26
CA TRP A 124 -6.04 -26.07 2.56
C TRP A 124 -4.75 -26.87 2.79
N ARG A 125 -4.80 -28.19 2.51
CA ARG A 125 -3.61 -29.06 2.63
C ARG A 125 -2.73 -28.98 1.39
N ALA A 126 -3.32 -28.90 0.20
CA ALA A 126 -2.58 -28.87 -1.07
C ALA A 126 -1.64 -27.66 -1.16
N HIS A 127 -2.07 -26.51 -0.64
CA HIS A 127 -1.28 -25.28 -0.56
C HIS A 127 -0.34 -25.24 0.67
N GLY A 128 -0.41 -26.25 1.55
CA GLY A 128 0.44 -26.34 2.74
C GLY A 128 0.07 -25.34 3.85
N HIS A 129 -1.16 -24.82 3.86
CA HIS A 129 -1.60 -23.86 4.89
C HIS A 129 -1.52 -24.49 6.29
N ALA A 130 -1.86 -25.78 6.42
CA ALA A 130 -1.81 -26.51 7.68
C ALA A 130 -0.43 -26.54 8.38
N THR A 131 0.67 -26.47 7.64
CA THR A 131 2.03 -26.51 8.20
C THR A 131 2.75 -25.17 8.16
N ASN A 132 2.10 -24.14 7.59
CA ASN A 132 2.69 -22.83 7.42
C ASN A 132 2.32 -21.91 8.60
N PRO A 133 3.31 -21.44 9.39
CA PRO A 133 3.05 -20.56 10.53
C PRO A 133 2.32 -19.26 10.20
N ALA A 134 2.34 -18.81 8.93
CA ALA A 134 1.58 -17.63 8.51
C ALA A 134 0.06 -17.78 8.59
N PHE A 135 -0.45 -19.02 8.72
CA PHE A 135 -1.88 -19.35 8.73
C PHE A 135 -2.40 -19.76 10.12
N THR A 136 -1.59 -19.65 11.18
CA THR A 136 -2.00 -20.02 12.56
C THR A 136 -3.13 -19.14 13.09
N GLU A 137 -3.21 -17.90 12.62
CA GLU A 137 -4.24 -16.94 13.02
C GLU A 137 -5.54 -17.08 12.22
N VAL A 138 -5.66 -18.08 11.32
CA VAL A 138 -6.90 -18.30 10.56
C VAL A 138 -7.98 -18.83 11.50
N ILE A 139 -9.06 -18.06 11.62
CA ILE A 139 -10.21 -18.37 12.50
C ILE A 139 -11.42 -18.89 11.72
N LEU A 140 -11.40 -18.76 10.39
CA LEU A 140 -12.45 -19.23 9.50
C LEU A 140 -11.86 -19.64 8.15
N HIS A 141 -12.22 -20.85 7.70
CA HIS A 141 -11.98 -21.30 6.35
C HIS A 141 -13.26 -21.10 5.53
N VAL A 142 -13.16 -20.47 4.37
CA VAL A 142 -14.31 -20.19 3.51
C VAL A 142 -14.09 -20.92 2.19
N ILE A 143 -15.07 -21.71 1.76
CA ILE A 143 -15.01 -22.46 0.51
C ILE A 143 -16.30 -22.28 -0.30
N TRP A 144 -16.25 -22.54 -1.59
CA TRP A 144 -17.45 -22.47 -2.43
C TRP A 144 -18.50 -23.48 -1.96
N ASN A 145 -18.15 -24.76 -1.98
CA ASN A 145 -18.98 -25.87 -1.56
C ASN A 145 -18.13 -27.14 -1.24
N GLY A 146 -18.80 -28.23 -0.86
CA GLY A 146 -18.16 -29.53 -0.64
C GLY A 146 -17.80 -29.81 0.82
N ARG A 147 -16.77 -30.63 1.02
CA ARG A 147 -16.28 -31.06 2.33
C ARG A 147 -14.87 -30.54 2.57
N THR A 148 -14.49 -30.46 3.84
CA THR A 148 -13.12 -30.16 4.25
C THR A 148 -12.72 -31.07 5.41
N ASP A 149 -11.43 -31.36 5.51
CA ASP A 149 -10.85 -32.15 6.59
C ASP A 149 -10.06 -31.28 7.58
N THR A 150 -10.25 -29.95 7.53
CA THR A 150 -9.66 -29.03 8.50
C THR A 150 -10.47 -29.04 9.80
N ALA A 151 -9.80 -28.78 10.92
CA ALA A 151 -10.45 -28.55 12.22
C ALA A 151 -10.97 -27.11 12.37
N LEU A 152 -10.64 -26.23 11.43
CA LEU A 152 -11.12 -24.85 11.43
C LEU A 152 -12.63 -24.80 11.23
N PRO A 153 -13.34 -23.85 11.86
CA PRO A 153 -14.69 -23.51 11.45
C PRO A 153 -14.71 -23.21 9.95
N THR A 154 -15.67 -23.81 9.23
CA THR A 154 -15.74 -23.67 7.77
C THR A 154 -17.09 -23.11 7.32
N LEU A 155 -17.09 -22.13 6.44
CA LEU A 155 -18.29 -21.63 5.78
C LEU A 155 -18.33 -22.08 4.31
N LEU A 156 -19.48 -22.62 3.89
CA LEU A 156 -19.78 -22.83 2.46
C LEU A 156 -20.46 -21.58 1.91
N LEU A 157 -19.99 -21.00 0.80
CA LEU A 157 -20.56 -19.77 0.26
C LEU A 157 -21.83 -20.00 -0.57
N GLU A 158 -21.84 -21.05 -1.40
CA GLU A 158 -22.90 -21.32 -2.37
C GLU A 158 -24.33 -21.31 -1.77
N PRO A 159 -24.60 -21.91 -0.59
CA PRO A 159 -25.95 -21.94 -0.03
C PRO A 159 -26.45 -20.59 0.51
N TYR A 160 -25.54 -19.63 0.72
CA TYR A 160 -25.86 -18.38 1.43
C TYR A 160 -25.73 -17.14 0.54
N LEU A 161 -25.71 -17.27 -0.78
CA LEU A 161 -25.70 -16.12 -1.68
C LEU A 161 -26.97 -15.26 -1.50
N ASP A 162 -26.82 -13.94 -1.51
CA ASP A 162 -27.97 -13.02 -1.43
C ASP A 162 -28.66 -12.78 -2.79
N ALA A 163 -28.03 -13.21 -3.89
CA ALA A 163 -28.52 -13.14 -5.25
C ALA A 163 -27.98 -14.33 -6.07
N PRO A 164 -28.59 -14.66 -7.22
CA PRO A 164 -28.08 -15.69 -8.11
C PRO A 164 -26.62 -15.43 -8.52
N TRP A 165 -25.81 -16.49 -8.60
CA TRP A 165 -24.38 -16.39 -8.96
C TRP A 165 -24.13 -15.58 -10.24
N ALA A 166 -24.96 -15.78 -11.27
CA ALA A 166 -24.84 -15.07 -12.55
C ALA A 166 -24.93 -13.54 -12.40
N GLU A 167 -25.78 -13.05 -11.50
CA GLU A 167 -25.92 -11.61 -11.22
C GLU A 167 -24.74 -11.08 -10.40
N LEU A 168 -24.27 -11.89 -9.43
CA LEU A 168 -23.14 -11.52 -8.58
C LEU A 168 -21.84 -11.37 -9.37
N VAL A 169 -21.56 -12.26 -10.33
CA VAL A 169 -20.32 -12.22 -11.11
C VAL A 169 -20.13 -10.87 -11.80
N GLU A 170 -21.17 -10.33 -12.43
CA GLU A 170 -21.09 -9.04 -13.11
C GLU A 170 -20.71 -7.92 -12.14
N GLU A 171 -21.25 -7.95 -10.92
CA GLU A 171 -20.95 -6.93 -9.92
C GLU A 171 -19.57 -7.11 -9.31
N LEU A 172 -19.15 -8.36 -9.05
CA LEU A 172 -17.87 -8.71 -8.43
C LEU A 172 -16.67 -8.33 -9.32
N VAL A 173 -16.86 -8.33 -10.64
CA VAL A 173 -15.86 -7.90 -11.62
C VAL A 173 -15.79 -6.37 -11.68
N GLY A 174 -14.89 -5.77 -10.91
CA GLY A 174 -14.50 -4.36 -11.09
C GLY A 174 -14.49 -3.50 -9.83
N HIS A 175 -15.17 -3.92 -8.76
CA HIS A 175 -15.15 -3.20 -7.49
C HIS A 175 -14.47 -4.03 -6.38
N THR A 176 -13.61 -3.40 -5.59
CA THR A 176 -12.87 -4.03 -4.47
C THR A 176 -13.07 -3.23 -3.18
N GLN A 177 -14.15 -2.45 -3.14
CA GLN A 177 -14.47 -1.61 -2.00
C GLN A 177 -15.27 -2.43 -1.00
N LEU A 178 -14.76 -2.42 0.23
CA LEU A 178 -15.45 -2.83 1.43
C LEU A 178 -16.76 -2.03 1.55
N PRO A 179 -17.89 -2.69 1.83
CA PRO A 179 -19.18 -2.03 2.03
C PRO A 179 -19.14 -0.92 3.08
N ALA A 180 -20.02 0.07 2.92
CA ALA A 180 -20.03 1.29 3.73
C ALA A 180 -20.20 1.02 5.22
N GLU A 181 -20.97 0.00 5.58
CA GLU A 181 -21.25 -0.43 6.96
C GLU A 181 -20.02 -1.02 7.68
N PHE A 182 -18.99 -1.43 6.94
CA PHE A 182 -17.73 -1.92 7.49
C PHE A 182 -16.61 -0.87 7.39
N ALA A 183 -16.91 0.35 6.91
CA ALA A 183 -15.98 1.45 7.03
C ALA A 183 -15.71 1.77 8.51
N GLY A 184 -14.61 2.47 8.81
CA GLY A 184 -14.31 2.87 10.17
C GLY A 184 -15.41 3.81 10.71
N GLN A 185 -15.73 3.68 12.00
CA GLN A 185 -16.75 4.51 12.66
C GLN A 185 -16.43 6.01 12.60
N CYS A 186 -15.15 6.38 12.42
CA CYS A 186 -14.73 7.77 12.21
C CYS A 186 -15.16 8.37 10.87
N ARG A 187 -15.65 7.57 9.91
CA ARG A 187 -16.07 8.05 8.58
C ARG A 187 -17.16 9.12 8.66
N ALA A 188 -18.24 8.85 9.40
CA ALA A 188 -19.35 9.78 9.50
C ALA A 188 -18.96 11.09 10.23
N PRO A 189 -18.29 11.05 11.40
CA PRO A 189 -17.72 12.24 12.02
C PRO A 189 -16.81 13.05 11.10
N LEU A 190 -15.88 12.39 10.40
CA LEU A 190 -14.97 13.08 9.48
C LEU A 190 -15.72 13.72 8.31
N ALA A 191 -16.74 13.05 7.77
CA ALA A 191 -17.55 13.58 6.68
C ALA A 191 -18.41 14.78 7.12
N ALA A 192 -18.76 14.88 8.40
CA ALA A 192 -19.51 16.02 8.95
C ALA A 192 -18.64 17.29 9.10
N LEU A 193 -17.32 17.16 9.20
CA LEU A 193 -16.42 18.31 9.25
C LEU A 193 -16.29 18.99 7.88
N PRO A 194 -16.24 20.34 7.81
CA PRO A 194 -15.86 21.05 6.60
C PRO A 194 -14.51 20.56 6.04
N THR A 195 -14.36 20.52 4.72
CA THR A 195 -13.12 20.07 4.06
C THR A 195 -11.87 20.79 4.57
N ALA A 196 -11.97 22.07 4.92
CA ALA A 196 -10.87 22.84 5.49
C ALA A 196 -10.42 22.28 6.85
N GLU A 197 -11.36 22.01 7.75
CA GLU A 197 -11.08 21.43 9.07
C GLU A 197 -10.52 20.01 8.96
N GLN A 198 -11.07 19.21 8.04
CA GLN A 198 -10.51 17.89 7.76
C GLN A 198 -9.06 17.98 7.26
N ASN A 199 -8.72 18.95 6.41
CA ASN A 199 -7.35 19.14 5.94
C ASN A 199 -6.44 19.56 7.08
N GLU A 200 -6.90 20.47 7.94
CA GLU A 200 -6.14 20.93 9.09
C GLU A 200 -5.87 19.81 10.09
N LEU A 201 -6.87 18.97 10.39
CA LEU A 201 -6.68 17.77 11.23
C LEU A 201 -5.60 16.85 10.64
N LEU A 202 -5.63 16.61 9.33
CA LEU A 202 -4.61 15.80 8.65
C LEU A 202 -3.23 16.46 8.68
N ASP A 203 -3.15 17.78 8.56
CA ASP A 203 -1.88 18.52 8.60
C ASP A 203 -1.29 18.54 10.02
N GLN A 204 -2.12 18.67 11.06
CA GLN A 204 -1.70 18.52 12.46
C GLN A 204 -1.18 17.10 12.73
N ALA A 205 -1.90 16.06 12.32
CA ALA A 205 -1.45 14.68 12.43
C ALA A 205 -0.14 14.43 11.64
N ALA A 206 0.01 15.04 10.46
CA ALA A 206 1.23 14.96 9.67
C ALA A 206 2.43 15.57 10.39
N MET A 207 2.22 16.68 11.10
CA MET A 207 3.25 17.35 11.88
C MET A 207 3.65 16.55 13.12
N VAL A 208 2.70 15.93 13.82
CA VAL A 208 2.98 14.97 14.91
C VAL A 208 3.87 13.83 14.39
N ARG A 209 3.57 13.31 13.20
CA ARG A 209 4.39 12.26 12.58
C ARG A 209 5.80 12.71 12.22
N LEU A 210 5.97 13.92 11.69
CA LEU A 210 7.28 14.51 11.42
C LEU A 210 8.09 14.61 12.71
N ARG A 211 7.52 15.23 13.75
CA ARG A 211 8.15 15.43 15.06
C ARG A 211 8.51 14.11 15.74
N THR A 212 7.65 13.10 15.64
CA THR A 212 7.92 11.75 16.18
C THR A 212 9.14 11.13 15.51
N LYS A 213 9.25 11.22 14.17
CA LYS A 213 10.43 10.74 13.45
C LYS A 213 11.68 11.56 13.79
N ALA A 214 11.55 12.88 13.88
CA ALA A 214 12.63 13.78 14.25
C ALA A 214 13.19 13.45 15.65
N MET A 215 12.32 13.21 16.63
CA MET A 215 12.73 12.80 17.98
C MET A 215 13.53 11.49 17.97
N MET A 216 13.15 10.51 17.15
CA MET A 216 13.93 9.27 17.00
C MET A 216 15.31 9.53 16.41
N MET A 217 15.43 10.50 15.50
CA MET A 217 16.72 10.89 14.92
C MET A 217 17.58 11.67 15.91
N GLU A 218 17.01 12.58 16.67
CA GLU A 218 17.70 13.31 17.73
C GLU A 218 18.28 12.34 18.77
N ARG A 219 17.49 11.35 19.23
CA ARG A 219 17.96 10.33 20.17
C ARG A 219 19.17 9.56 19.65
N ARG A 220 19.22 9.26 18.35
CA ARG A 220 20.38 8.63 17.71
C ARG A 220 21.55 9.60 17.58
N ALA A 221 21.29 10.84 17.21
CA ALA A 221 22.31 11.86 17.06
C ALA A 221 23.05 12.14 18.37
N ARG A 222 22.33 12.13 19.50
CA ARG A 222 22.94 12.26 20.84
C ARG A 222 23.91 11.13 21.18
N ARG A 223 23.74 9.94 20.61
CA ARG A 223 24.59 8.76 20.88
C ARG A 223 25.71 8.58 19.87
N HIS A 224 25.44 8.87 18.60
CA HIS A 224 26.33 8.49 17.48
C HIS A 224 26.68 9.65 16.55
N GLY A 225 26.20 10.86 16.81
CA GLY A 225 26.37 12.03 15.96
C GLY A 225 25.31 12.17 14.87
N TRP A 226 25.21 13.37 14.30
CA TRP A 226 24.18 13.72 13.31
C TRP A 226 24.30 12.91 12.01
N ASP A 227 25.52 12.67 11.55
CA ASP A 227 25.78 11.93 10.32
C ASP A 227 25.33 10.47 10.45
N ALA A 228 25.65 9.81 11.55
CA ALA A 228 25.19 8.46 11.85
C ALA A 228 23.65 8.41 11.93
N ALA A 229 23.02 9.40 12.56
CA ALA A 229 21.55 9.47 12.63
C ALA A 229 20.90 9.55 11.24
N LEU A 230 21.49 10.33 10.32
CA LEU A 230 21.06 10.40 8.93
C LEU A 230 21.22 9.05 8.24
N TRP A 231 22.39 8.42 8.34
CA TRP A 231 22.65 7.11 7.73
C TRP A 231 21.67 6.05 8.24
N HIS A 232 21.41 5.98 9.55
CA HIS A 232 20.42 5.08 10.13
C HIS A 232 19.01 5.36 9.57
N GLY A 233 18.66 6.63 9.35
CA GLY A 233 17.41 7.03 8.71
C GLY A 233 17.32 6.56 7.25
N LEU A 234 18.37 6.79 6.46
CA LEU A 234 18.45 6.43 5.04
C LEU A 234 18.38 4.92 4.83
N PHE A 235 19.18 4.14 5.56
CA PHE A 235 19.15 2.68 5.48
C PHE A 235 17.76 2.13 5.82
N ARG A 236 17.16 2.57 6.93
CA ARG A 236 15.81 2.13 7.32
C ARG A 236 14.75 2.49 6.28
N ALA A 237 14.79 3.69 5.73
CA ALA A 237 13.86 4.11 4.68
C ALA A 237 14.02 3.26 3.39
N LEU A 238 15.24 2.85 3.05
CA LEU A 238 15.53 1.96 1.93
C LEU A 238 15.21 0.48 2.19
N GLY A 239 14.96 0.10 3.44
CA GLY A 239 14.47 -1.23 3.85
C GLY A 239 12.97 -1.43 3.63
N TYR A 240 12.22 -0.36 3.34
CA TYR A 240 10.77 -0.39 3.12
C TYR A 240 9.99 -1.02 4.30
N LYS A 241 9.04 -1.92 4.05
CA LYS A 241 8.26 -2.60 5.10
C LYS A 241 9.01 -3.80 5.66
N HIS A 242 9.55 -4.65 4.79
CA HIS A 242 10.01 -5.98 5.19
C HIS A 242 11.50 -6.07 5.54
N ASN A 243 12.33 -5.13 5.08
CA ASN A 243 13.78 -5.20 5.23
C ASN A 243 14.33 -4.03 6.07
N VAL A 244 13.50 -3.43 6.95
CA VAL A 244 13.92 -2.35 7.85
C VAL A 244 15.00 -2.83 8.81
N TRP A 245 14.77 -3.99 9.44
CA TRP A 245 15.69 -4.56 10.43
C TRP A 245 17.07 -4.89 9.83
N PRO A 246 17.19 -5.68 8.74
CA PRO A 246 18.51 -6.00 8.20
C PRO A 246 19.23 -4.74 7.66
N MET A 247 18.51 -3.76 7.12
CA MET A 247 19.10 -2.47 6.75
C MET A 247 19.58 -1.68 7.97
N GLN A 248 18.80 -1.67 9.06
CA GLN A 248 19.20 -1.00 10.29
C GLN A 248 20.47 -1.62 10.88
N HIS A 249 20.55 -2.95 10.92
CA HIS A 249 21.75 -3.67 11.37
C HIS A 249 22.98 -3.18 10.62
N LEU A 250 22.93 -3.15 9.28
CA LEU A 250 24.05 -2.64 8.48
C LEU A 250 24.40 -1.17 8.76
N ALA A 251 23.40 -0.33 9.03
CA ALA A 251 23.64 1.07 9.39
C ALA A 251 24.36 1.20 10.73
N GLU A 252 23.99 0.37 11.71
CA GLU A 252 24.63 0.33 13.03
C GLU A 252 26.07 -0.20 12.96
N GLN A 253 26.37 -1.06 11.98
CA GLN A 253 27.74 -1.53 11.71
C GLN A 253 28.59 -0.55 10.89
N LEU A 254 28.02 0.54 10.40
CA LEU A 254 28.72 1.47 9.50
C LEU A 254 30.05 2.00 10.07
N PRO A 255 30.19 2.32 11.39
CA PRO A 255 31.48 2.72 11.95
C PRO A 255 32.57 1.66 11.78
N LEU A 256 32.25 0.38 12.02
CA LEU A 256 33.17 -0.74 11.82
C LEU A 256 33.52 -0.89 10.32
N LEU A 257 32.51 -0.79 9.45
CA LEU A 257 32.73 -0.83 8.01
C LEU A 257 33.61 0.33 7.51
N GLN A 258 33.48 1.52 8.09
CA GLN A 258 34.32 2.69 7.76
C GLN A 258 35.75 2.54 8.30
N ALA A 259 35.93 1.87 9.44
CA ALA A 259 37.25 1.62 10.05
C ALA A 259 38.17 0.74 9.19
N LEU A 260 37.61 -0.06 8.26
CA LEU A 260 38.38 -0.81 7.27
C LEU A 260 39.01 0.07 6.17
N GLY A 261 38.75 1.39 6.20
CA GLY A 261 39.33 2.36 5.29
C GLY A 261 38.41 2.73 4.12
N ALA A 262 38.76 3.85 3.49
CA ALA A 262 38.07 4.35 2.31
C ALA A 262 38.30 3.42 1.11
N THR A 263 37.26 3.25 0.30
CA THR A 263 37.29 2.48 -0.94
C THR A 263 36.35 3.13 -1.96
N ASP A 264 36.52 2.78 -3.22
CA ASP A 264 35.63 3.17 -4.30
C ASP A 264 34.22 2.56 -4.14
N ALA A 265 33.32 2.90 -5.06
CA ALA A 265 31.95 2.40 -5.02
C ALA A 265 31.86 0.87 -5.17
N THR A 266 32.82 0.23 -5.85
CA THR A 266 32.85 -1.22 -6.02
C THR A 266 33.23 -1.92 -4.73
N GLY A 267 34.26 -1.43 -4.03
CA GLY A 267 34.63 -1.96 -2.72
C GLY A 267 33.51 -1.77 -1.68
N TRP A 268 32.84 -0.63 -1.65
CA TRP A 268 31.69 -0.43 -0.77
C TRP A 268 30.50 -1.36 -1.11
N GLN A 269 30.29 -1.67 -2.39
CA GLN A 269 29.30 -2.66 -2.78
C GLN A 269 29.66 -4.05 -2.24
N ALA A 270 30.91 -4.48 -2.40
CA ALA A 270 31.39 -5.74 -1.86
C ALA A 270 31.24 -5.81 -0.34
N ARG A 271 31.64 -4.74 0.36
CA ARG A 271 31.55 -4.62 1.83
C ARG A 271 30.11 -4.71 2.32
N LEU A 272 29.19 -3.93 1.73
CA LEU A 272 27.78 -3.94 2.12
C LEU A 272 27.06 -5.24 1.74
N LEU A 273 27.28 -5.76 0.53
CA LEU A 273 26.61 -6.98 0.07
C LEU A 273 27.16 -8.23 0.77
N GLY A 274 28.46 -8.26 1.07
CA GLY A 274 29.11 -9.33 1.81
C GLY A 274 28.61 -9.39 3.25
N THR A 275 28.64 -8.26 3.96
CA THR A 275 28.09 -8.15 5.33
C THR A 275 26.58 -8.43 5.37
N ALA A 276 25.85 -8.12 4.30
CA ALA A 276 24.45 -8.48 4.19
C ALA A 276 24.19 -9.99 3.97
N GLY A 277 25.21 -10.79 3.68
CA GLY A 277 25.05 -12.19 3.26
C GLY A 277 24.35 -12.33 1.90
N LEU A 278 24.45 -11.32 1.04
CA LEU A 278 23.76 -11.25 -0.26
C LEU A 278 24.69 -11.45 -1.46
N LEU A 279 25.98 -11.69 -1.23
CA LEU A 279 26.90 -12.20 -2.25
C LEU A 279 26.71 -13.72 -2.38
N THR A 280 26.27 -14.17 -3.55
CA THR A 280 26.12 -15.60 -3.83
C THR A 280 27.48 -16.21 -4.22
N ASP A 281 27.74 -17.40 -3.70
CA ASP A 281 28.86 -18.29 -4.02
C ASP A 281 28.57 -19.18 -5.24
N ASN A 282 27.30 -19.42 -5.57
CA ASN A 282 26.88 -20.15 -6.77
C ASN A 282 27.01 -19.29 -8.04
N LEU A 283 28.26 -19.09 -8.48
CA LEU A 283 28.60 -18.36 -9.70
C LEU A 283 28.13 -19.07 -10.97
N ARG A 284 28.24 -20.42 -11.02
CA ARG A 284 27.93 -21.23 -12.20
C ARG A 284 26.45 -21.22 -12.59
N GLY A 285 25.57 -20.87 -11.64
CA GLY A 285 24.14 -20.70 -11.90
C GLY A 285 23.73 -19.30 -12.37
N GLN A 286 24.69 -18.40 -12.61
CA GLN A 286 24.43 -17.02 -13.05
C GLN A 286 24.70 -16.84 -14.55
N THR A 287 24.23 -15.73 -15.10
CA THR A 287 24.62 -15.29 -16.45
C THR A 287 26.09 -14.84 -16.48
N ASP A 288 26.75 -14.89 -17.64
CA ASP A 288 28.16 -14.49 -17.78
C ASP A 288 28.44 -13.09 -17.21
N ALA A 289 27.57 -12.11 -17.52
CA ALA A 289 27.70 -10.75 -17.02
C ALA A 289 27.54 -10.65 -15.49
N ALA A 290 26.66 -11.46 -14.89
CA ALA A 290 26.51 -11.49 -13.44
C ALA A 290 27.69 -12.21 -12.78
N GLN A 291 28.22 -13.27 -13.41
CA GLN A 291 29.40 -13.99 -12.94
C GLN A 291 30.63 -13.08 -12.91
N GLU A 292 30.92 -12.36 -14.00
CA GLU A 292 32.04 -11.42 -14.07
C GLU A 292 31.94 -10.33 -12.99
N TRP A 293 30.74 -9.77 -12.80
CA TRP A 293 30.53 -8.76 -11.78
C TRP A 293 30.64 -9.33 -10.36
N LEU A 294 30.11 -10.53 -10.10
CA LEU A 294 30.25 -11.21 -8.81
C LEU A 294 31.71 -11.55 -8.51
N GLN A 295 32.49 -12.00 -9.48
CA GLN A 295 33.94 -12.24 -9.30
C GLN A 295 34.65 -10.96 -8.86
N THR A 296 34.35 -9.83 -9.51
CA THR A 296 34.88 -8.51 -9.12
C THR A 296 34.54 -8.21 -7.66
N LEU A 297 33.28 -8.37 -7.24
CA LEU A 297 32.86 -8.13 -5.86
C LEU A 297 33.52 -9.11 -4.86
N TRP A 298 33.66 -10.38 -5.22
CA TRP A 298 34.32 -11.40 -4.40
C TRP A 298 35.81 -11.11 -4.19
N HIS A 299 36.51 -10.56 -5.19
CA HIS A 299 37.91 -10.15 -5.04
C HIS A 299 38.09 -9.08 -3.96
N HIS A 300 37.16 -8.13 -3.85
CA HIS A 300 37.16 -7.15 -2.76
C HIS A 300 36.75 -7.82 -1.44
N TRP A 301 35.64 -8.57 -1.43
CA TRP A 301 35.08 -9.14 -0.21
C TRP A 301 36.02 -10.13 0.49
N TRP A 302 36.77 -10.95 -0.26
CA TRP A 302 37.66 -11.96 0.32
C TRP A 302 38.70 -11.35 1.28
N ARG A 303 39.14 -10.12 1.01
CA ARG A 303 40.14 -9.42 1.82
C ARG A 303 39.60 -8.90 3.15
N GLU A 304 38.28 -8.71 3.24
CA GLU A 304 37.60 -8.10 4.40
C GLU A 304 36.71 -9.10 5.15
N ARG A 305 36.42 -10.27 4.55
CA ARG A 305 35.47 -11.26 5.05
C ARG A 305 35.75 -11.70 6.48
N GLU A 306 37.00 -12.05 6.79
CA GLU A 306 37.39 -12.54 8.13
C GLU A 306 37.11 -11.48 9.21
N ALA A 307 37.43 -10.22 8.95
CA ALA A 307 37.19 -9.12 9.88
C ALA A 307 35.69 -8.81 10.09
N LEU A 308 34.83 -9.22 9.16
CA LEU A 308 33.40 -8.89 9.15
C LEU A 308 32.48 -10.09 9.38
N GLU A 309 33.04 -11.29 9.61
CA GLU A 309 32.29 -12.53 9.75
C GLU A 309 31.26 -12.46 10.89
N MET A 310 31.67 -11.94 12.05
CA MET A 310 30.83 -11.85 13.26
C MET A 310 29.60 -10.96 13.12
N ILE A 311 29.61 -10.02 12.17
CA ILE A 311 28.49 -9.10 11.93
C ILE A 311 27.73 -9.41 10.63
N THR A 312 28.13 -10.46 9.91
CA THR A 312 27.52 -10.85 8.65
C THR A 312 26.14 -11.46 8.89
N LEU A 313 25.13 -10.97 8.17
CA LEU A 313 23.76 -11.48 8.28
C LEU A 313 23.58 -12.78 7.48
N PRO A 314 22.75 -13.72 7.95
CA PRO A 314 22.30 -14.82 7.11
C PRO A 314 21.36 -14.29 6.02
N GLY A 315 21.41 -14.88 4.82
CA GLY A 315 20.53 -14.49 3.70
C GLY A 315 19.03 -14.59 4.03
N THR A 316 18.65 -15.46 4.96
CA THR A 316 17.28 -15.63 5.47
C THR A 316 16.75 -14.43 6.27
N ALA A 317 17.63 -13.54 6.73
CA ALA A 317 17.22 -12.28 7.35
C ALA A 317 16.55 -11.31 6.36
N TRP A 318 16.70 -11.55 5.05
CA TRP A 318 16.16 -10.70 3.99
C TRP A 318 14.91 -11.31 3.38
N ARG A 319 13.82 -10.53 3.32
CA ARG A 319 12.63 -10.88 2.54
C ARG A 319 12.81 -10.38 1.11
N LEU A 320 13.22 -11.29 0.22
CA LEU A 320 13.49 -10.99 -1.20
C LEU A 320 12.31 -11.30 -2.13
N GLY A 321 11.40 -12.20 -1.73
CA GLY A 321 10.20 -12.58 -2.49
C GLY A 321 9.12 -11.50 -2.47
N GLY A 322 8.31 -11.44 -3.53
CA GLY A 322 7.19 -10.49 -3.66
C GLY A 322 7.60 -9.02 -3.85
N LEU A 323 8.89 -8.74 -4.03
CA LEU A 323 9.40 -7.39 -4.26
C LEU A 323 9.41 -7.03 -5.75
N ARG A 324 9.08 -5.78 -6.06
CA ARG A 324 9.37 -5.21 -7.39
C ARG A 324 10.88 -5.22 -7.61
N PRO A 325 11.40 -5.69 -8.77
CA PRO A 325 12.85 -5.78 -9.02
C PRO A 325 13.61 -4.47 -8.78
N ALA A 326 13.01 -3.33 -9.11
CA ALA A 326 13.60 -2.02 -8.85
C ALA A 326 13.81 -1.76 -7.34
N ASN A 327 13.02 -2.33 -6.45
CA ASN A 327 13.07 -2.14 -5.00
C ASN A 327 13.91 -3.19 -4.26
N HIS A 328 14.58 -4.08 -4.98
CA HIS A 328 15.35 -5.17 -4.39
C HIS A 328 16.45 -4.67 -3.43
N PRO A 329 16.65 -5.27 -2.24
CA PRO A 329 17.65 -4.83 -1.25
C PRO A 329 19.07 -4.69 -1.81
N ILE A 330 19.51 -5.62 -2.65
CA ILE A 330 20.81 -5.55 -3.35
C ILE A 330 20.99 -4.20 -4.05
N ARG A 331 19.98 -3.70 -4.79
CA ARG A 331 20.07 -2.41 -5.47
C ARG A 331 20.15 -1.23 -4.50
N ARG A 332 19.49 -1.36 -3.35
CA ARG A 332 19.49 -0.33 -2.32
C ARG A 332 20.84 -0.24 -1.64
N LEU A 333 21.49 -1.38 -1.40
CA LEU A 333 22.88 -1.43 -0.92
C LEU A 333 23.86 -0.89 -1.95
N VAL A 334 23.65 -1.16 -3.24
CA VAL A 334 24.45 -0.55 -4.32
C VAL A 334 24.31 0.97 -4.33
N LEU A 335 23.09 1.50 -4.19
CA LEU A 335 22.87 2.94 -4.07
C LEU A 335 23.61 3.54 -2.87
N LEU A 336 23.49 2.90 -1.70
CA LEU A 336 24.18 3.32 -0.47
C LEU A 336 25.70 3.30 -0.64
N ALA A 337 26.26 2.26 -1.27
CA ALA A 337 27.68 2.14 -1.55
C ALA A 337 28.21 3.32 -2.38
N HIS A 338 27.47 3.77 -3.39
CA HIS A 338 27.84 4.95 -4.16
C HIS A 338 27.83 6.23 -3.33
N TRP A 339 26.85 6.40 -2.44
CA TRP A 339 26.83 7.57 -1.55
C TRP A 339 27.97 7.54 -0.53
N LEU A 340 28.28 6.38 0.03
CA LEU A 340 29.38 6.18 0.98
C LEU A 340 30.74 6.41 0.31
N ALA A 341 30.95 5.88 -0.89
CA ALA A 341 32.19 6.07 -1.64
C ALA A 341 32.44 7.54 -2.01
N ARG A 342 31.37 8.32 -2.28
CA ARG A 342 31.51 9.74 -2.59
C ARG A 342 31.80 10.58 -1.35
N GLY A 343 31.38 10.14 -0.16
CA GLY A 343 31.72 10.75 1.14
C GLY A 343 31.11 12.14 1.42
N ASP A 344 30.38 12.73 0.48
CA ASP A 344 29.92 14.13 0.55
C ASP A 344 28.39 14.27 0.74
N LEU A 345 27.65 13.16 0.92
CA LEU A 345 26.18 13.17 0.88
C LEU A 345 25.58 14.16 1.89
N VAL A 346 26.11 14.18 3.12
CA VAL A 346 25.64 15.07 4.19
C VAL A 346 25.77 16.52 3.77
N ALA A 347 26.96 16.94 3.32
CA ALA A 347 27.23 18.29 2.82
C ALA A 347 26.35 18.64 1.61
N ARG A 348 26.11 17.71 0.67
CA ARG A 348 25.20 17.94 -0.47
C ARG A 348 23.76 18.18 -0.04
N LEU A 349 23.30 17.54 1.03
CA LEU A 349 21.97 17.74 1.58
C LEU A 349 21.90 19.06 2.35
N GLU A 350 22.89 19.37 3.19
CA GLU A 350 22.97 20.65 3.90
C GLU A 350 22.93 21.84 2.93
N ASN A 351 23.71 21.77 1.85
CA ASN A 351 23.70 22.77 0.78
C ASN A 351 22.38 22.84 -0.02
N TRP A 352 21.49 21.86 0.13
CA TRP A 352 20.17 21.87 -0.52
C TRP A 352 19.07 22.50 0.33
N LEU A 353 19.19 22.47 1.66
CA LEU A 353 18.22 23.11 2.53
C LEU A 353 18.02 24.62 2.23
N PRO A 354 19.07 25.43 2.02
CA PRO A 354 18.89 26.86 1.77
C PRO A 354 18.46 27.20 0.33
N ILE A 355 18.44 26.25 -0.61
CA ILE A 355 18.04 26.53 -2.00
C ILE A 355 16.55 26.92 -2.05
N ASP A 356 16.25 28.08 -2.59
CA ASP A 356 14.85 28.45 -2.85
C ASP A 356 14.35 27.71 -4.09
N CYS A 357 13.28 26.95 -3.93
CA CYS A 357 12.66 26.21 -5.03
C CYS A 357 11.16 26.08 -4.81
N SER A 358 10.40 26.04 -5.90
CA SER A 358 8.96 25.86 -5.83
C SER A 358 8.57 24.44 -5.41
N ARG A 359 7.32 24.27 -4.98
CA ARG A 359 6.74 22.97 -4.61
C ARG A 359 6.97 21.87 -5.65
N THR A 360 6.89 22.18 -6.95
CA THR A 360 7.09 21.19 -8.03
C THR A 360 8.55 20.81 -8.23
N GLN A 361 9.48 21.66 -7.80
CA GLN A 361 10.93 21.47 -7.93
C GLN A 361 11.57 20.78 -6.72
N LEU A 362 10.88 20.67 -5.58
CA LEU A 362 11.41 20.02 -4.37
C LEU A 362 11.99 18.62 -4.63
N GLY A 363 11.21 17.77 -5.30
CA GLY A 363 11.66 16.41 -5.63
C GLY A 363 12.80 16.36 -6.64
N VAL A 364 12.83 17.30 -7.59
CA VAL A 364 13.87 17.38 -8.63
C VAL A 364 15.20 17.83 -8.01
N THR A 365 15.18 18.96 -7.29
CA THR A 365 16.37 19.55 -6.66
C THR A 365 16.97 18.62 -5.59
N LEU A 366 16.14 17.92 -4.82
CA LEU A 366 16.63 16.89 -3.91
C LEU A 366 17.19 15.69 -4.68
N GLY A 367 16.50 15.28 -5.74
CA GLY A 367 16.93 14.21 -6.64
C GLY A 367 18.33 14.43 -7.20
N GLU A 368 18.69 15.66 -7.58
CA GLU A 368 20.03 16.03 -8.04
C GLU A 368 21.12 15.80 -6.97
N ARG A 369 20.77 15.93 -5.68
CA ARG A 369 21.68 15.63 -4.54
C ARG A 369 21.77 14.13 -4.22
N LEU A 370 20.79 13.36 -4.64
CA LEU A 370 20.73 11.92 -4.40
C LEU A 370 21.12 11.08 -5.62
N ILE A 371 21.20 11.68 -6.81
CA ILE A 371 21.40 10.95 -8.06
C ILE A 371 22.74 10.20 -8.05
N VAL A 372 22.65 8.96 -8.54
CA VAL A 372 23.79 8.07 -8.79
C VAL A 372 23.57 7.49 -10.18
N ARG A 373 24.60 7.55 -11.01
CA ARG A 373 24.62 6.95 -12.35
C ARG A 373 25.53 5.73 -12.29
N PRO A 374 25.00 4.50 -12.17
CA PRO A 374 25.84 3.31 -12.24
C PRO A 374 26.41 3.19 -13.65
N THR A 375 27.70 2.88 -13.75
CA THR A 375 28.42 2.62 -15.03
C THR A 375 28.80 1.15 -15.18
N SER A 376 28.24 0.28 -14.34
CA SER A 376 28.56 -1.15 -14.25
C SER A 376 27.33 -2.03 -14.50
N PHE A 377 27.42 -3.31 -14.14
CA PHE A 377 26.34 -4.31 -14.20
C PHE A 377 24.94 -3.75 -13.85
N TRP A 378 24.85 -2.90 -12.81
CA TRP A 378 23.61 -2.33 -12.29
C TRP A 378 22.92 -1.32 -13.21
N GLU A 379 23.61 -0.83 -14.23
CA GLU A 379 23.03 0.02 -15.28
C GLU A 379 22.01 -0.76 -16.11
N TRP A 380 22.18 -2.07 -16.27
CA TRP A 380 21.34 -2.88 -17.16
C TRP A 380 20.63 -4.04 -16.45
N HIS A 381 20.88 -4.27 -15.17
CA HIS A 381 20.32 -5.40 -14.42
C HIS A 381 19.71 -4.94 -13.11
N TRP A 382 18.58 -5.53 -12.73
CA TRP A 382 17.92 -5.27 -11.45
C TRP A 382 18.55 -6.08 -10.31
N THR A 383 18.85 -7.35 -10.55
CA THR A 383 19.45 -8.29 -9.59
C THR A 383 20.47 -9.18 -10.32
N PHE A 384 21.29 -9.94 -9.59
CA PHE A 384 22.21 -10.92 -10.21
C PHE A 384 21.48 -11.96 -11.07
N ARG A 385 20.23 -12.29 -10.73
CA ARG A 385 19.39 -13.25 -11.47
C ARG A 385 18.54 -12.61 -12.58
N SER A 386 18.53 -11.29 -12.68
CA SER A 386 17.69 -10.62 -13.67
C SER A 386 18.32 -10.70 -15.06
N GLN A 387 17.49 -10.85 -16.09
CA GLN A 387 17.94 -10.66 -17.46
C GLN A 387 18.33 -9.19 -17.70
N ARG A 388 19.19 -8.97 -18.69
CA ARG A 388 19.54 -7.63 -19.16
C ARG A 388 18.30 -6.88 -19.62
N GLN A 389 18.11 -5.67 -19.08
CA GLN A 389 16.98 -4.82 -19.38
C GLN A 389 17.19 -4.06 -20.69
N LYS A 390 16.10 -3.77 -21.42
CA LYS A 390 16.15 -2.99 -22.68
C LYS A 390 16.49 -1.51 -22.45
N ARG A 391 16.17 -0.98 -21.27
CA ARG A 391 16.43 0.41 -20.88
C ARG A 391 17.37 0.43 -19.68
N ARG A 392 18.16 1.51 -19.57
CA ARG A 392 19.03 1.75 -18.42
C ARG A 392 18.20 1.82 -17.13
N CYS A 393 18.70 1.19 -16.08
CA CYS A 393 18.06 1.01 -14.80
C CYS A 393 18.56 2.03 -13.79
N SER A 394 17.74 3.02 -13.44
CA SER A 394 18.09 3.94 -12.34
C SER A 394 18.15 3.19 -11.00
N LEU A 395 19.07 3.58 -10.12
CA LEU A 395 19.12 3.12 -8.73
C LEU A 395 18.08 3.84 -7.86
N LEU A 396 17.68 5.05 -8.24
CA LEU A 396 16.74 5.88 -7.50
C LEU A 396 15.73 6.56 -8.43
N GLY A 397 14.44 6.35 -8.16
CA GLY A 397 13.34 6.97 -8.89
C GLY A 397 12.65 8.07 -8.06
N THR A 398 11.84 8.89 -8.71
CA THR A 398 11.11 10.02 -8.10
C THR A 398 10.28 9.62 -6.88
N ALA A 399 9.52 8.52 -6.96
CA ALA A 399 8.74 8.03 -5.83
C ALA A 399 9.61 7.71 -4.60
N ARG A 400 10.83 7.21 -4.82
CA ARG A 400 11.75 6.89 -3.71
C ARG A 400 12.43 8.13 -3.15
N ILE A 401 12.67 9.16 -3.97
CA ILE A 401 13.13 10.47 -3.49
C ILE A 401 12.11 11.03 -2.50
N THR A 402 10.81 10.98 -2.85
CA THR A 402 9.75 11.37 -1.92
C THR A 402 9.77 10.57 -0.64
N ASP A 403 9.90 9.24 -0.70
CA ASP A 403 9.95 8.42 0.51
C ASP A 403 11.15 8.77 1.40
N LEU A 404 12.34 9.00 0.82
CA LEU A 404 13.52 9.41 1.57
C LEU A 404 13.34 10.81 2.18
N ALA A 405 12.73 11.74 1.44
CA ALA A 405 12.43 13.07 1.93
C ALA A 405 11.55 13.02 3.19
N VAL A 406 10.40 12.37 3.12
CA VAL A 406 9.38 12.40 4.20
C VAL A 406 9.65 11.43 5.34
N ASN A 407 10.48 10.39 5.14
CA ASN A 407 10.78 9.40 6.17
C ASN A 407 12.17 9.52 6.78
N ALA A 408 13.12 10.19 6.11
CA ALA A 408 14.50 10.29 6.59
C ALA A 408 15.05 11.73 6.59
N ILE A 409 15.06 12.40 5.44
CA ILE A 409 15.83 13.63 5.25
C ILE A 409 15.17 14.82 5.95
N LEU A 410 13.87 15.07 5.76
CA LEU A 410 13.17 16.17 6.43
C LEU A 410 13.05 15.95 7.94
N PRO A 411 12.75 14.74 8.46
CA PRO A 411 12.84 14.48 9.90
C PRO A 411 14.24 14.72 10.48
N TRP A 412 15.30 14.42 9.73
CA TRP A 412 16.68 14.65 10.16
C TRP A 412 16.99 16.15 10.27
N PHE A 413 16.63 16.92 9.23
CA PHE A 413 16.75 18.37 9.28
C PHE A 413 15.92 18.97 10.40
N HIS A 414 14.67 18.52 10.58
CA HIS A 414 13.79 19.01 11.65
C HIS A 414 14.46 18.84 13.02
N ALA A 415 14.95 17.64 13.32
CA ALA A 415 15.66 17.34 14.56
C ALA A 415 16.92 18.21 14.73
N ARG A 416 17.72 18.37 13.66
CA ARG A 416 18.98 19.10 13.69
C ARG A 416 18.77 20.61 13.85
N CYS A 417 17.83 21.20 13.12
CA CYS A 417 17.48 22.63 13.23
C CYS A 417 16.90 22.94 14.61
N GLN A 418 16.05 22.05 15.16
CA GLN A 418 15.52 22.19 16.52
C GLN A 418 16.63 22.15 17.57
N ALA A 419 17.54 21.17 17.50
CA ALA A 419 18.67 21.07 18.43
C ALA A 419 19.65 22.26 18.30
N GLY A 420 19.86 22.77 17.08
CA GLY A 420 20.68 23.95 16.80
C GLY A 420 19.99 25.29 17.08
N ARG A 421 18.72 25.29 17.50
CA ARG A 421 17.88 26.49 17.70
C ARG A 421 17.80 27.40 16.46
N ASN A 422 17.86 26.80 15.27
CA ASN A 422 17.74 27.53 14.00
C ASN A 422 16.29 27.60 13.54
N GLN A 423 15.55 28.60 14.04
CA GLN A 423 14.11 28.72 13.83
C GLN A 423 13.73 28.91 12.35
N SER A 424 14.50 29.70 11.59
CA SER A 424 14.20 29.97 10.17
C SER A 424 14.36 28.72 9.30
N GLU A 425 15.38 27.90 9.55
CA GLU A 425 15.54 26.62 8.87
C GLU A 425 14.48 25.62 9.32
N LEU A 426 14.09 25.60 10.60
CA LEU A 426 13.04 24.73 11.10
C LEU A 426 11.71 25.00 10.39
N GLU A 427 11.31 26.27 10.28
CA GLU A 427 10.11 26.69 9.53
C GLU A 427 10.19 26.30 8.06
N ARG A 428 11.38 26.46 7.44
CA ARG A 428 11.62 26.02 6.07
C ARG A 428 11.44 24.51 5.91
N VAL A 429 11.91 23.70 6.86
CA VAL A 429 11.74 22.23 6.84
C VAL A 429 10.26 21.86 6.97
N GLU A 430 9.55 22.46 7.91
CA GLU A 430 8.11 22.21 8.13
C GLU A 430 7.29 22.62 6.89
N ALA A 431 7.58 23.78 6.30
CA ALA A 431 6.97 24.24 5.05
C ALA A 431 7.24 23.28 3.89
N ARG A 432 8.49 22.83 3.71
CA ARG A 432 8.84 21.85 2.66
C ARG A 432 8.14 20.51 2.87
N TYR A 433 7.97 20.07 4.12
CA TYR A 433 7.25 18.84 4.44
C TYR A 433 5.77 18.96 4.07
N GLN A 434 5.09 20.04 4.48
CA GLN A 434 3.69 20.32 4.15
C GLN A 434 3.47 20.46 2.63
N GLN A 435 4.38 21.14 1.94
CA GLN A 435 4.28 21.40 0.52
C GLN A 435 4.72 20.22 -0.35
N TRP A 436 5.28 19.14 0.21
CA TRP A 436 5.83 18.06 -0.58
C TRP A 436 4.76 17.38 -1.47
N PRO A 437 5.00 17.20 -2.79
CA PRO A 437 4.05 16.53 -3.68
C PRO A 437 3.69 15.11 -3.23
N CYS A 438 2.48 14.64 -3.55
CA CYS A 438 2.03 13.30 -3.17
C CYS A 438 3.03 12.21 -3.57
N ALA A 439 3.27 11.29 -2.65
CA ALA A 439 3.93 10.03 -2.90
C ALA A 439 2.99 9.05 -3.62
N GLN A 440 3.54 7.92 -4.07
CA GLN A 440 2.72 6.81 -4.55
C GLN A 440 1.97 6.15 -3.39
N ASP A 441 0.69 5.84 -3.62
CA ASP A 441 -0.09 5.04 -2.67
C ASP A 441 0.47 3.63 -2.52
N ASN A 442 0.62 3.21 -1.26
CA ASN A 442 0.91 1.82 -0.90
C ASN A 442 -0.35 1.16 -0.31
N ALA A 443 -0.31 -0.16 -0.09
CA ALA A 443 -1.46 -0.90 0.42
C ALA A 443 -1.96 -0.36 1.77
N VAL A 444 -1.05 0.01 2.67
CA VAL A 444 -1.38 0.57 3.99
C VAL A 444 -2.14 1.89 3.87
N LEU A 445 -1.68 2.81 3.02
CA LEU A 445 -2.35 4.10 2.80
C LEU A 445 -3.72 3.92 2.13
N LYS A 446 -3.84 2.99 1.17
CA LYS A 446 -5.13 2.68 0.54
C LYS A 446 -6.14 2.17 1.57
N LEU A 447 -5.72 1.23 2.40
CA LEU A 447 -6.53 0.70 3.49
C LEU A 447 -6.91 1.80 4.49
N ALA A 448 -5.95 2.63 4.90
CA ALA A 448 -6.19 3.75 5.80
C ALA A 448 -7.25 4.72 5.23
N ARG A 449 -7.13 5.10 3.96
CA ARG A 449 -8.11 5.97 3.29
C ARG A 449 -9.49 5.33 3.23
N GLN A 450 -9.55 4.03 2.94
CA GLN A 450 -10.80 3.29 2.93
C GLN A 450 -11.45 3.25 4.32
N ARG A 451 -10.67 3.01 5.39
CA ARG A 451 -11.20 3.02 6.75
C ARG A 451 -11.70 4.40 7.18
N LEU A 452 -10.91 5.46 6.93
CA LEU A 452 -11.24 6.81 7.39
C LEU A 452 -12.33 7.50 6.56
N PHE A 453 -12.39 7.23 5.25
CA PHE A 453 -13.24 8.00 4.34
C PHE A 453 -14.27 7.15 3.56
N GLY A 454 -14.15 5.82 3.57
CA GLY A 454 -14.98 4.90 2.79
C GLY A 454 -14.72 4.94 1.28
N GLU A 455 -14.26 6.08 0.75
CA GLU A 455 -14.03 6.33 -0.67
C GLU A 455 -12.65 6.95 -0.94
N PRO A 456 -12.22 7.02 -2.21
CA PRO A 456 -10.94 7.63 -2.60
C PRO A 456 -10.91 9.16 -2.39
N ARG A 457 -10.79 9.64 -1.14
CA ARG A 457 -10.55 11.07 -0.85
C ARG A 457 -9.22 11.54 -1.44
N ARG A 458 -9.20 12.57 -2.27
CA ARG A 458 -7.96 13.14 -2.80
C ARG A 458 -7.18 13.83 -1.67
N LEU A 459 -5.95 13.39 -1.45
CA LEU A 459 -5.01 14.04 -0.53
C LEU A 459 -4.17 15.05 -1.30
N GLN A 460 -3.87 16.19 -0.68
CA GLN A 460 -3.24 17.34 -1.31
C GLN A 460 -1.72 17.22 -1.43
N GLY A 461 -1.07 16.42 -0.59
CA GLY A 461 0.39 16.28 -0.56
C GLY A 461 0.86 15.08 0.23
N ALA A 462 2.17 14.85 0.26
CA ALA A 462 2.75 13.77 1.04
C ALA A 462 2.56 13.96 2.55
N ALA A 463 2.50 15.21 3.05
CA ALA A 463 2.15 15.49 4.45
C ALA A 463 0.80 14.88 4.84
N GLN A 464 -0.27 15.15 4.09
CA GLN A 464 -1.58 14.55 4.39
C GLN A 464 -1.58 13.02 4.29
N GLN A 465 -0.81 12.43 3.36
CA GLN A 465 -0.60 10.97 3.34
C GLN A 465 0.06 10.48 4.64
N GLN A 466 1.05 11.23 5.14
CA GLN A 466 1.68 10.95 6.43
C GLN A 466 0.71 11.15 7.61
N GLY A 467 -0.18 12.16 7.56
CA GLY A 467 -1.20 12.41 8.58
C GLY A 467 -2.23 11.29 8.67
N VAL A 468 -2.74 10.79 7.54
CA VAL A 468 -3.62 9.61 7.51
C VAL A 468 -2.94 8.39 8.14
N LEU A 469 -1.67 8.15 7.81
CA LEU A 469 -0.90 7.06 8.41
C LEU A 469 -0.61 7.27 9.91
N GLN A 470 -0.62 8.51 10.39
CA GLN A 470 -0.45 8.82 11.80
C GLN A 470 -1.72 8.53 12.59
N ILE A 471 -2.88 8.94 12.07
CA ILE A 471 -4.19 8.66 12.69
C ILE A 471 -4.41 7.14 12.82
N VAL A 472 -4.11 6.38 11.77
CA VAL A 472 -4.21 4.91 11.84
C VAL A 472 -3.30 4.35 12.93
N ARG A 473 -2.06 4.84 13.02
CA ARG A 473 -1.11 4.41 14.04
C ARG A 473 -1.55 4.73 15.46
N ASP A 474 -2.07 5.94 15.67
CA ASP A 474 -2.39 6.42 17.02
C ASP A 474 -3.73 5.87 17.54
N PHE A 475 -4.61 5.41 16.64
CA PHE A 475 -5.96 4.97 17.00
C PHE A 475 -6.31 3.59 16.43
N CYS A 476 -6.32 3.42 15.10
CA CYS A 476 -6.81 2.18 14.48
C CYS A 476 -5.96 0.95 14.82
N ASP A 477 -4.64 1.10 14.98
CA ASP A 477 -3.72 0.00 15.35
C ASP A 477 -3.95 -0.49 16.80
N HIS A 478 -4.75 0.24 17.58
CA HIS A 478 -5.09 -0.06 18.98
C HIS A 478 -6.55 -0.46 19.17
N ALA A 479 -7.30 -0.69 18.08
CA ALA A 479 -8.71 -1.04 18.10
C ALA A 479 -9.02 -2.18 17.13
N LEU A 480 -10.12 -2.89 17.36
CA LEU A 480 -10.60 -3.92 16.43
C LEU A 480 -11.02 -3.32 15.08
N ALA A 481 -11.19 -4.17 14.07
CA ALA A 481 -11.67 -3.72 12.76
C ALA A 481 -13.06 -3.05 12.82
N THR A 482 -13.87 -3.43 13.81
CA THR A 482 -15.17 -2.83 14.15
C THR A 482 -15.07 -1.42 14.79
N CYS A 483 -13.86 -0.95 15.12
CA CYS A 483 -13.58 0.27 15.88
C CYS A 483 -14.15 0.28 17.32
N GLU A 484 -14.45 -0.89 17.89
CA GLU A 484 -14.74 -1.02 19.32
C GLU A 484 -13.57 -0.45 20.15
N ASP A 485 -13.88 0.32 21.19
CA ASP A 485 -12.95 1.05 22.05
C ASP A 485 -12.02 2.08 21.36
N CYS A 486 -12.28 2.44 20.10
CA CYS A 486 -11.55 3.49 19.41
C CYS A 486 -12.09 4.87 19.79
N SER A 487 -11.27 5.72 20.42
CA SER A 487 -11.69 7.08 20.83
C SER A 487 -11.72 8.12 19.69
N PHE A 488 -11.16 7.80 18.51
CA PHE A 488 -11.02 8.75 17.42
C PHE A 488 -12.35 9.31 16.87
N PRO A 489 -13.42 8.51 16.68
CA PRO A 489 -14.71 9.03 16.23
C PRO A 489 -15.26 10.14 17.14
N ASP A 490 -15.22 9.95 18.46
CA ASP A 490 -15.72 10.91 19.44
C ASP A 490 -14.87 12.19 19.47
N LEU A 491 -13.54 12.04 19.38
CA LEU A 491 -12.62 13.18 19.28
C LEU A 491 -12.91 14.04 18.05
N VAL A 492 -13.17 13.41 16.90
CA VAL A 492 -13.53 14.13 15.66
C VAL A 492 -14.87 14.84 15.80
N GLN A 493 -15.86 14.24 16.47
CA GLN A 493 -17.15 14.90 16.72
C GLN A 493 -17.01 16.15 17.60
N SER A 494 -16.15 16.10 18.62
CA SER A 494 -15.90 17.23 19.52
C SER A 494 -14.95 18.31 18.96
N TRP A 495 -14.39 18.08 17.77
CA TRP A 495 -13.39 18.97 17.15
C TRP A 495 -13.86 20.43 16.98
N PRO A 496 -15.11 20.71 16.53
CA PRO A 496 -15.56 22.10 16.37
C PRO A 496 -15.60 22.88 17.69
N ASP A 497 -16.06 22.24 18.76
CA ASP A 497 -16.21 22.86 20.10
C ASP A 497 -14.85 23.21 20.72
N GLN A 498 -13.83 22.36 20.49
CA GLN A 498 -12.47 22.57 20.99
C GLN A 498 -11.76 23.75 20.32
N ARG A 499 -12.16 24.15 19.10
CA ARG A 499 -11.62 25.36 18.46
C ARG A 499 -12.24 26.64 19.01
N GLY A 500 -13.56 26.62 19.25
CA GLY A 500 -14.29 27.78 19.76
C GLY A 500 -13.81 28.24 21.14
N GLY A 501 -13.35 27.30 21.98
CA GLY A 501 -12.82 27.61 23.32
C GLY A 501 -11.44 28.27 23.36
N ASN A 502 -10.64 28.19 22.29
CA ASN A 502 -9.29 28.80 22.23
C ASN A 502 -9.26 30.18 21.56
N SER A 503 -10.40 30.69 21.07
CA SER A 503 -10.52 32.03 20.49
C SER A 503 -10.98 33.12 21.47
N GLU A 504 -11.24 32.79 22.75
CA GLU A 504 -11.68 33.74 23.78
C GLU A 504 -10.70 33.90 24.97
N SER A 505 -9.44 33.48 24.83
CA SER A 505 -8.41 33.65 25.89
C SER A 505 -7.21 34.47 25.43
#